data_AF-A0A6G7YFW4-F1
#
_entry.id   AF-A0A6G7YFW4-F1
#
_cell.length_a   1.000
_cell.length_b   1.000
_cell.length_c   1.000
_cell.angle_alpha   90.00
_cell.angle_beta   90.00
_cell.angle_gamma   90.00
#
_symmetry.space_group_name_H-M   'P 1'
#
loop_
_entity.id
_entity.type
_entity.pdbx_description
1 polymer ?
#
loop_
_entity_poly.entity_id
_entity_poly.type
_entity_poly.pdbx_seq_one_letter_code
_entity_poly.pdbx_strand_id
1 'polypeptide(L)'
;MFDVGLMELALIAFVAIIAFGPDRLPVLAKQAGVMIRKAKAMANSARDELREELGPDYADLQLRDLDPRNIVRRHIIEAMEDPDPGPPTGGAVLLEGQLPPYDVDAT
;
A
#
# COMPACT_ATOMS: atom_id res chain seq x y z
N MET A 1 0.85 -4.96 -11.53
CA MET A 1 2.05 -5.20 -12.36
C MET A 1 3.11 -5.85 -11.48
N PHE A 2 2.94 -7.16 -11.26
CA PHE A 2 3.90 -8.13 -10.72
C PHE A 2 3.28 -9.46 -11.11
N ASP A 3 3.63 -9.95 -12.29
CA ASP A 3 3.16 -11.25 -12.78
C ASP A 3 4.07 -12.32 -12.17
N VAL A 4 3.84 -12.61 -10.89
CA VAL A 4 4.65 -13.58 -10.12
C VAL A 4 3.84 -14.87 -10.02
N GLY A 5 4.14 -15.80 -10.90
CA GLY A 5 3.63 -17.16 -10.83
C GLY A 5 4.41 -18.03 -9.85
N LEU A 6 4.00 -19.30 -9.77
CA LEU A 6 4.69 -20.30 -8.95
C LEU A 6 6.16 -20.51 -9.39
N MET A 7 6.44 -20.39 -10.70
CA MET A 7 7.78 -20.55 -11.25
C MET A 7 8.70 -19.39 -10.89
N GLU A 8 8.21 -18.15 -10.98
CA GLU A 8 8.95 -16.96 -10.59
C GLU A 8 9.25 -16.97 -9.10
N LEU A 9 8.29 -17.41 -8.27
CA LEU A 9 8.49 -17.55 -6.83
C LEU A 9 9.54 -18.62 -6.50
N ALA A 10 9.56 -19.74 -7.23
CA ALA A 10 10.60 -20.76 -7.08
C ALA A 10 11.99 -20.24 -7.47
N LEU A 11 12.08 -19.45 -8.55
CA LEU A 11 13.34 -18.81 -8.96
C LEU A 11 13.84 -17.82 -7.89
N ILE A 12 12.97 -16.99 -7.34
CA ILE A 12 13.32 -16.06 -6.25
C ILE A 12 13.81 -16.84 -5.02
N ALA A 13 13.10 -17.90 -4.64
CA ALA A 13 13.50 -18.75 -3.52
C ALA A 13 14.88 -19.40 -3.76
N PHE A 14 15.14 -19.86 -4.98
CA PHE A 14 16.43 -20.43 -5.36
C PHE A 14 17.57 -19.41 -5.25
N VAL A 15 17.38 -18.21 -5.81
CA VAL A 15 18.35 -17.12 -5.70
C VAL A 15 18.59 -16.71 -4.25
N ALA A 16 17.52 -16.62 -3.45
CA ALA A 16 17.63 -16.31 -2.02
C ALA A 16 18.43 -17.39 -1.28
N ILE A 17 18.22 -18.67 -1.59
CA ILE A 17 18.98 -19.77 -0.98
C ILE A 17 20.45 -19.66 -1.33
N ILE A 18 20.81 -19.32 -2.57
CA ILE A 18 22.22 -19.14 -2.96
C ILE A 18 22.84 -17.93 -2.26
N ALA A 19 22.11 -16.80 -2.21
CA ALA A 19 22.63 -15.56 -1.65
C ALA A 19 22.83 -15.62 -0.12
N PHE A 20 21.88 -16.22 0.61
CA PHE A 20 21.89 -16.23 2.07
C PHE A 20 22.29 -17.59 2.68
N GLY A 21 22.12 -18.68 1.92
CA GLY A 21 22.30 -20.06 2.37
C GLY A 21 20.98 -20.70 2.85
N PRO A 22 20.77 -22.01 2.57
CA PRO A 22 19.54 -22.73 2.93
C PRO A 22 19.30 -22.79 4.44
N ASP A 23 20.37 -22.79 5.24
CA ASP A 23 20.28 -22.88 6.70
C ASP A 23 19.94 -21.53 7.36
N ARG A 24 20.32 -20.41 6.73
CA ARG A 24 20.13 -19.07 7.32
C ARG A 24 18.77 -18.48 7.02
N LEU A 25 18.23 -18.72 5.83
CA LEU A 25 16.89 -18.24 5.44
C LEU A 25 15.78 -18.58 6.44
N PRO A 26 15.61 -19.83 6.90
CA PRO A 26 14.54 -20.16 7.85
C PRO A 26 14.73 -19.46 9.20
N VAL A 27 15.99 -19.20 9.61
CA VAL A 27 16.28 -18.44 10.83
C VAL A 27 15.84 -16.99 10.67
N LEU A 28 16.18 -16.35 9.54
CA LEU A 28 15.76 -14.97 9.24
C LEU A 28 14.24 -14.84 9.13
N ALA A 29 13.58 -15.78 8.46
CA ALA A 29 12.12 -15.79 8.33
C ALA A 29 11.43 -15.90 9.70
N LYS A 30 11.94 -16.76 10.60
CA LYS A 30 11.43 -16.86 11.98
C LYS A 30 11.61 -15.55 12.75
N GLN A 31 12.77 -14.91 12.64
CA GLN A 31 13.03 -13.63 13.31
C GLN A 31 12.10 -12.52 12.80
N ALA A 32 11.93 -12.40 11.48
CA ALA A 32 11.00 -11.46 10.88
C ALA A 32 9.55 -11.72 11.33
N GLY A 33 9.11 -12.99 11.36
CA GLY A 33 7.78 -13.37 11.85
C GLY A 33 7.55 -12.98 13.32
N VAL A 34 8.56 -13.20 14.17
CA VAL A 34 8.49 -12.78 15.59
C VAL A 34 8.43 -11.25 15.70
N MET A 35 9.23 -10.51 14.92
CA MET A 35 9.18 -9.04 14.91
C MET A 35 7.81 -8.52 14.48
N ILE A 36 7.24 -9.06 13.40
CA ILE A 36 5.90 -8.68 12.93
C ILE A 36 4.85 -8.96 14.01
N ARG A 37 4.92 -10.12 14.67
CA ARG A 37 3.99 -10.46 15.75
C ARG A 37 4.10 -9.49 16.93
N LYS A 38 5.33 -9.12 17.32
CA LYS A 38 5.59 -8.13 18.37
C LYS A 38 5.07 -6.75 18.00
N ALA A 39 5.33 -6.30 16.78
CA ALA A 39 4.83 -5.02 16.26
C ALA A 39 3.29 -4.99 16.27
N LYS A 40 2.64 -6.07 15.82
CA LYS A 40 1.17 -6.20 15.88
C LYS A 40 0.64 -6.15 17.31
N ALA A 41 1.30 -6.84 18.24
CA ALA A 41 0.91 -6.83 19.65
C ALA A 41 1.04 -5.42 20.25
N MET A 42 2.15 -4.73 20.01
CA MET A 42 2.37 -3.35 20.46
C MET A 42 1.33 -2.39 19.89
N ALA A 43 1.03 -2.50 18.58
CA ALA A 43 -0.01 -1.68 17.95
C ALA A 43 -1.38 -1.91 18.58
N ASN A 44 -1.74 -3.16 18.90
CA ASN A 44 -2.98 -3.47 19.59
C ASN A 44 -3.01 -2.92 21.02
N SER A 45 -1.94 -3.09 21.80
CA SER A 45 -1.87 -2.54 23.16
C SER A 45 -2.01 -1.02 23.19
N ALA A 46 -1.33 -0.30 22.29
CA ALA A 46 -1.48 1.14 22.18
C ALA A 46 -2.91 1.58 21.81
N ARG A 47 -3.61 0.79 20.98
CA ARG A 47 -5.02 1.03 20.66
C ARG A 47 -5.93 0.79 21.85
N ASP A 48 -5.65 -0.24 22.64
CA ASP A 48 -6.41 -0.56 23.85
C ASP A 48 -6.25 0.55 24.90
N GLU A 49 -5.02 1.05 25.11
CA GLU A 49 -4.74 2.20 25.99
C GLU A 49 -5.47 3.47 25.53
N LEU A 50 -5.40 3.81 24.23
CA LEU A 50 -6.11 4.96 23.67
C LEU A 50 -7.63 4.85 23.82
N ARG A 51 -8.18 3.63 23.71
CA ARG A 51 -9.61 3.37 23.89
C ARG A 51 -10.04 3.54 25.35
N GLU A 52 -9.19 3.15 26.29
CA GLU A 52 -9.45 3.29 27.73
C GLU A 52 -9.40 4.75 28.17
N GLU A 53 -8.45 5.54 27.65
CA GLU A 53 -8.28 6.95 28.06
C GLU A 53 -9.18 7.94 27.32
N LEU A 54 -9.40 7.76 26.01
CA LEU A 54 -10.12 8.75 25.17
C LEU A 54 -11.56 8.36 24.86
N GLY A 55 -11.98 7.16 25.27
CA GLY A 55 -13.31 6.63 25.03
C GLY A 55 -13.47 5.97 23.65
N PRO A 56 -14.59 5.25 23.43
CA PRO A 56 -14.82 4.40 22.27
C PRO A 56 -14.85 5.14 20.92
N ASP A 57 -15.04 6.46 20.91
CA ASP A 57 -15.21 7.26 19.70
C ASP A 57 -13.91 7.46 18.88
N TYR A 58 -12.74 7.23 19.47
CA TYR A 58 -11.43 7.39 18.79
C TYR A 58 -10.79 6.05 18.36
N ALA A 59 -11.34 4.91 18.80
CA ALA A 59 -10.80 3.58 18.52
C ALA A 59 -10.97 3.15 17.04
N ASP A 60 -12.00 3.66 16.37
CA ASP A 60 -12.35 3.28 14.99
C ASP A 60 -11.52 4.00 13.92
N LEU A 61 -10.81 5.07 14.27
CA LEU A 61 -10.06 5.92 13.33
C LEU A 61 -8.75 5.28 12.80
N GLN A 62 -8.28 4.17 13.38
CA GLN A 62 -6.92 3.66 13.09
C GLN A 62 -6.84 2.28 12.42
N LEU A 63 -7.95 1.59 12.15
CA LEU A 63 -7.92 0.22 11.60
C LEU A 63 -8.72 0.04 10.32
N ARG A 64 -9.92 0.62 10.24
CA ARG A 64 -10.83 0.35 9.11
C ARG A 64 -10.35 1.02 7.82
N ASP A 65 -9.54 2.07 7.94
CA ASP A 65 -8.92 2.78 6.82
C ASP A 65 -7.50 2.30 6.48
N LEU A 66 -6.90 1.38 7.24
CA LEU A 66 -5.54 0.85 6.96
C LEU A 66 -5.53 -0.62 6.52
N ASP A 67 -6.68 -1.22 6.20
CA ASP A 67 -6.70 -2.53 5.57
C ASP A 67 -6.47 -2.35 4.06
N PRO A 68 -5.28 -2.69 3.52
CA PRO A 68 -4.94 -2.45 2.13
C PRO A 68 -5.91 -3.13 1.18
N ARG A 69 -6.54 -4.23 1.61
CA ARG A 69 -7.53 -4.94 0.82
C ARG A 69 -8.84 -4.16 0.69
N ASN A 70 -9.24 -3.44 1.73
CA ASN A 70 -10.42 -2.57 1.70
C ASN A 70 -10.15 -1.29 0.91
N ILE A 71 -8.95 -0.70 0.99
CA ILE A 71 -8.55 0.44 0.15
C ILE A 71 -8.57 0.05 -1.33
N VAL A 72 -7.90 -1.05 -1.68
CA VAL A 72 -7.85 -1.57 -3.05
C VAL A 72 -9.25 -1.93 -3.54
N ARG A 73 -10.08 -2.54 -2.69
CA ARG A 73 -11.46 -2.86 -3.03
C ARG A 73 -12.30 -1.61 -3.27
N ARG A 74 -12.16 -0.56 -2.45
CA ARG A 74 -12.84 0.73 -2.67
C ARG A 74 -12.42 1.34 -4.00
N HIS A 75 -11.12 1.40 -4.30
CA HIS A 75 -10.60 1.95 -5.56
C HIS A 75 -11.00 1.11 -6.79
N ILE A 76 -11.08 -0.22 -6.66
CA ILE A 76 -11.54 -1.09 -7.76
C ILE A 76 -13.05 -0.92 -7.99
N ILE A 77 -13.86 -0.84 -6.93
CA ILE A 77 -15.31 -0.63 -7.05
C ILE A 77 -15.59 0.74 -7.66
N GLU A 78 -14.92 1.80 -7.20
CA GLU A 78 -14.99 3.15 -7.76
C GLU A 78 -14.59 3.15 -9.25
N ALA A 79 -13.52 2.46 -9.63
CA ALA A 79 -13.11 2.31 -11.03
C ALA A 79 -14.05 1.42 -11.88
N MET A 80 -14.91 0.61 -11.27
CA MET A 80 -15.91 -0.22 -11.96
C MET A 80 -17.29 0.46 -12.01
N GLU A 81 -17.55 1.42 -11.12
CA GLU A 81 -18.81 2.16 -11.01
C GLU A 81 -18.87 3.35 -11.98
N ASP A 82 -17.72 3.86 -12.45
CA ASP A 82 -17.62 4.78 -13.57
C ASP A 82 -17.40 4.03 -14.91
N PRO A 83 -18.42 3.92 -15.78
CA PRO A 83 -18.22 3.49 -17.15
C PRO A 83 -17.77 4.71 -17.98
N ASP A 84 -16.49 5.07 -17.88
CA ASP A 84 -15.64 5.71 -18.92
C ASP A 84 -14.53 6.56 -18.27
N PRO A 85 -13.33 5.99 -18.02
CA PRO A 85 -12.19 6.83 -17.72
C PRO A 85 -11.71 7.44 -19.04
N GLY A 86 -12.18 8.65 -19.32
CA GLY A 86 -11.50 9.54 -20.27
C GLY A 86 -9.99 9.61 -19.94
N PRO A 87 -9.13 9.79 -20.96
CA PRO A 87 -7.69 9.63 -20.80
C PRO A 87 -7.13 10.51 -19.67
N PRO A 88 -6.06 10.05 -18.97
CA PRO A 88 -5.54 10.72 -17.79
C PRO A 88 -5.19 12.17 -18.14
N THR A 89 -5.93 13.11 -17.55
CA THR A 89 -5.68 14.54 -17.73
C THR A 89 -4.53 14.98 -16.82
N GLY A 90 -3.36 14.36 -17.03
CA GLY A 90 -2.08 14.75 -16.46
C GLY A 90 -1.28 15.44 -17.56
N GLY A 91 -1.49 16.74 -17.69
CA GLY A 91 -0.95 17.55 -18.78
C GLY A 91 -1.90 17.57 -19.96
N ALA A 92 -2.72 18.62 -20.04
CA ALA A 92 -3.41 18.95 -21.29
C ALA A 92 -2.33 19.06 -22.37
N VAL A 93 -2.33 18.11 -23.32
CA VAL A 93 -1.45 18.18 -24.48
C VAL A 93 -1.93 19.39 -25.28
N LEU A 94 -1.19 20.49 -25.20
CA LEU A 94 -1.52 21.71 -25.93
C LEU A 94 -1.46 21.37 -27.43
N LEU A 95 -2.56 21.59 -28.14
CA LEU A 95 -2.59 21.45 -29.60
C LEU A 95 -1.67 22.52 -30.21
N GLU A 96 -1.04 22.22 -31.36
CA GLU A 96 -0.09 23.13 -32.00
C GLU A 96 -0.75 24.49 -32.31
N GLY A 97 -0.33 25.54 -31.58
CA GLY A 97 -0.93 26.88 -31.64
C GLY A 97 -1.75 27.31 -30.41
N GLN A 98 -1.99 26.43 -29.43
CA GLN A 98 -2.56 26.82 -28.13
C GLN A 98 -1.46 27.37 -27.21
N LEU A 99 -1.62 28.60 -26.75
CA LEU A 99 -0.74 29.17 -25.72
C LEU A 99 -1.17 28.61 -24.35
N PRO A 100 -0.20 28.22 -23.50
CA PRO A 100 -0.51 27.82 -22.13
C PRO A 100 -1.18 28.98 -21.38
N PRO A 101 -2.10 28.68 -20.45
CA PRO A 101 -2.71 29.70 -19.62
C PRO A 101 -1.60 30.42 -18.83
N TYR A 102 -1.52 31.74 -19.00
CA TYR A 102 -0.64 32.60 -18.22
C TYR A 102 -1.48 33.53 -17.36
N ASP A 103 -1.00 33.78 -16.14
CA ASP A 103 -1.64 34.66 -15.18
C ASP A 103 -1.13 36.10 -15.40
N VAL A 104 -2.04 37.02 -15.71
CA VAL A 104 -1.72 38.44 -15.98
C VAL A 104 -1.65 39.27 -14.71
N ASP A 105 -2.09 38.71 -13.57
CA ASP A 105 -2.09 39.39 -12.27
C ASP A 105 -0.80 39.13 -11.48
N ALA A 106 0.13 38.35 -12.03
CA ALA A 106 1.47 38.18 -11.48
C ALA A 106 2.34 39.43 -11.72
N THR A 107 2.31 40.38 -10.79
CA THR A 107 3.26 41.50 -10.67
C THR A 107 4.01 41.43 -9.35
#